data_AF-A0A833WGY4-F1
#
_entry.id   AF-A0A833WGY4-F1
#
_cell.length_a   1.000
_cell.length_b   1.000
_cell.length_c   1.000
_cell.angle_alpha   90.00
_cell.angle_beta   90.00
_cell.angle_gamma   90.00
#
_symmetry.space_group_name_H-M   'P 1'
#
loop_
_entity.id
_entity.type
_entity.pdbx_description
1 polymer ?
#
loop_
_entity_poly.entity_id
_entity_poly.type
_entity_poly.pdbx_seq_one_letter_code
_entity_poly.pdbx_strand_id
1 'polypeptide(L)'
;MWRRFGLLCAVLGATAFADGNSDWHMTPVKIIQARVQGDPPVWHPEANLWLSKYGDTTEAAYVNNLDTVNTASVEGALMYVQAEGINVNEQSVKCQRKNNMQYVVFYEMTIVQPTYSIKYYENHSLPEYGEFVAMDGAKCTNAGDDLPKSCKVYYGLDGTMDIGPNVGCNPQGSDPRAPYPDNYWCSFPNSCAQKYRAEKTAECWNQYNGGLCSMGVQPDGETCTYSYKILGYLNIDDLVGITKMGHSNYQQFCESGGIEFKARNTGHGFEVEQCIDFWKNPGDQAANANRAAQMVAMYNQMAGNGTSTNMTPLPSVETLTAANPKCYQNSATCAHAQFGCSRSLYSQVCQMCSSQGAGCDAAPADFSFPTLSLPPGSM
;
A
#
# COMPACT_ATOMS: atom_id res chain seq x y z
N MET A 1 49.85 -4.11 -56.53
CA MET A 1 49.97 -5.18 -55.52
C MET A 1 49.10 -4.78 -54.33
N TRP A 2 47.83 -5.20 -54.34
CA TRP A 2 46.86 -4.91 -53.28
C TRP A 2 47.17 -5.73 -52.03
N ARG A 3 47.23 -5.10 -50.86
CA ARG A 3 47.06 -5.78 -49.56
C ARG A 3 46.00 -5.06 -48.74
N ARG A 4 44.86 -5.74 -48.62
CA ARG A 4 43.74 -5.42 -47.74
C ARG A 4 44.18 -5.61 -46.29
N PHE A 5 44.01 -4.60 -45.44
CA PHE A 5 43.94 -4.78 -44.00
C PHE A 5 42.48 -5.08 -43.65
N GLY A 6 42.23 -6.31 -43.19
CA GLY A 6 40.92 -6.73 -42.69
C GLY A 6 40.71 -6.22 -41.27
N LEU A 7 39.63 -5.47 -41.08
CA LEU A 7 39.03 -5.19 -39.78
C LEU A 7 38.45 -6.52 -39.24
N LEU A 8 39.00 -7.04 -38.13
CA LEU A 8 38.29 -8.04 -37.32
C LEU A 8 37.40 -7.28 -36.32
N CYS A 9 36.11 -7.19 -36.62
CA CYS A 9 35.10 -6.92 -35.59
C CYS A 9 34.89 -8.21 -34.79
N ALA A 10 35.35 -8.23 -33.54
CA ALA A 10 34.92 -9.23 -32.58
C ALA A 10 33.48 -8.88 -32.16
N VAL A 11 32.52 -9.59 -32.74
CA VAL A 11 31.14 -9.62 -32.24
C VAL A 11 31.16 -10.47 -30.97
N LEU A 12 31.24 -9.82 -29.81
CA LEU A 12 30.88 -10.43 -28.54
C LEU A 12 29.37 -10.66 -28.58
N GLY A 13 28.98 -11.91 -28.86
CA GLY A 13 27.59 -12.34 -28.72
C GLY A 13 27.20 -12.21 -27.25
N ALA A 14 26.24 -11.33 -26.97
CA ALA A 14 25.49 -11.38 -25.73
C ALA A 14 24.72 -12.71 -25.73
N THR A 15 25.19 -13.67 -24.94
CA THR A 15 24.38 -14.83 -24.58
C THR A 15 23.24 -14.30 -23.72
N ALA A 16 22.04 -14.22 -24.29
CA ALA A 16 20.82 -14.08 -23.52
C ALA A 16 20.75 -15.30 -22.60
N PHE A 17 20.93 -15.08 -21.30
CA PHE A 17 20.55 -16.07 -20.31
C PHE A 17 19.02 -16.18 -20.40
N ALA A 18 18.51 -17.35 -20.75
CA ALA A 18 17.10 -17.63 -20.60
C ALA A 18 16.77 -17.52 -19.11
N ASP A 19 15.84 -16.64 -18.75
CA ASP A 19 15.32 -16.59 -17.38
C ASP A 19 14.78 -17.97 -17.02
N GLY A 20 15.22 -18.50 -15.88
CA GLY A 20 14.86 -19.84 -15.39
C GLY A 20 13.41 -19.94 -14.91
N ASN A 21 12.67 -18.83 -14.97
CA ASN A 21 11.24 -18.81 -14.75
C ASN A 21 10.55 -19.18 -16.06
N SER A 22 9.66 -20.18 -16.02
CA SER A 22 8.60 -20.32 -17.02
C SER A 22 7.95 -18.96 -17.31
N ASP A 23 7.28 -18.79 -18.46
CA ASP A 23 6.46 -17.61 -18.87
C ASP A 23 5.30 -17.23 -17.89
N TRP A 24 5.40 -17.60 -16.61
CA TRP A 24 4.48 -17.33 -15.55
C TRP A 24 4.69 -15.91 -15.00
N HIS A 25 3.57 -15.21 -14.86
CA HIS A 25 3.45 -13.96 -14.15
C HIS A 25 2.34 -14.07 -13.12
N MET A 26 2.46 -13.32 -12.03
CA MET A 26 1.37 -13.17 -11.09
C MET A 26 0.12 -12.67 -11.83
N THR A 27 -1.01 -13.33 -11.63
CA THR A 27 -2.28 -12.85 -12.18
C THR A 27 -2.67 -11.57 -11.43
N PRO A 28 -3.06 -10.47 -12.12
CA PRO A 28 -3.34 -9.20 -11.48
C PRO A 28 -4.39 -9.30 -10.36
N VAL A 29 -4.10 -8.67 -9.22
CA VAL A 29 -5.01 -8.59 -8.06
C VAL A 29 -5.44 -7.15 -7.86
N LYS A 30 -6.75 -6.92 -7.81
CA LYS A 30 -7.35 -5.63 -7.44
C LYS A 30 -7.55 -5.56 -5.94
N ILE A 31 -7.08 -4.49 -5.33
CA ILE A 31 -7.21 -4.24 -3.90
C ILE A 31 -7.73 -2.82 -3.66
N ILE A 32 -8.35 -2.61 -2.50
CA ILE A 32 -8.66 -1.28 -2.01
C ILE A 32 -7.75 -0.95 -0.83
N GLN A 33 -7.06 0.17 -0.92
CA GLN A 33 -6.17 0.70 0.11
C GLN A 33 -6.64 2.09 0.52
N ALA A 34 -6.27 2.50 1.72
CA ALA A 34 -6.54 3.83 2.24
C ALA A 34 -5.23 4.50 2.69
N ARG A 35 -5.18 5.83 2.52
CA ARG A 35 -4.07 6.65 3.01
C ARG A 35 -4.59 7.85 3.75
N VAL A 36 -4.06 8.06 4.94
CA VAL A 36 -4.30 9.30 5.69
C VAL A 36 -3.28 10.34 5.25
N GLN A 37 -3.77 11.51 4.82
CA GLN A 37 -2.92 12.61 4.33
C GLN A 37 -3.51 13.97 4.69
N GLY A 38 -2.72 15.03 4.49
CA GLY A 38 -3.11 16.40 4.90
C GLY A 38 -3.82 17.23 3.85
N ASP A 39 -3.70 16.87 2.57
CA ASP A 39 -4.37 17.54 1.45
C ASP A 39 -5.36 16.60 0.75
N PRO A 40 -6.49 17.12 0.22
CA PRO A 40 -7.39 16.32 -0.58
C PRO A 40 -6.81 16.15 -1.99
N PRO A 41 -7.08 15.03 -2.67
CA PRO A 41 -6.76 14.90 -4.08
C PRO A 41 -7.55 15.90 -4.92
N VAL A 42 -7.02 16.25 -6.09
CA VAL A 42 -7.62 17.22 -7.03
C VAL A 42 -8.19 16.46 -8.22
N TRP A 43 -9.38 16.83 -8.68
CA TRP A 43 -9.97 16.26 -9.89
C TRP A 43 -9.35 16.89 -11.15
N HIS A 44 -8.81 16.06 -12.02
CA HIS A 44 -8.23 16.42 -13.31
C HIS A 44 -9.19 16.01 -14.44
N PRO A 45 -10.02 16.92 -14.97
CA PRO A 45 -11.02 16.58 -15.98
C PRO A 45 -10.42 16.07 -17.29
N GLU A 46 -9.20 16.50 -17.65
CA GLU A 46 -8.48 16.06 -18.84
C GLU A 46 -8.05 14.59 -18.76
N ALA A 47 -7.73 14.12 -17.56
CA ALA A 47 -7.38 12.72 -17.30
C ALA A 47 -8.57 11.88 -16.85
N ASN A 48 -9.66 12.55 -16.45
CA ASN A 48 -10.80 11.95 -15.76
C ASN A 48 -10.37 11.16 -14.50
N LEU A 49 -9.47 11.75 -13.72
CA LEU A 49 -8.86 11.13 -12.54
C LEU A 49 -8.72 12.12 -11.37
N TRP A 50 -8.76 11.59 -10.15
CA TRP A 50 -8.28 12.26 -8.95
C TRP A 50 -6.76 12.07 -8.82
N LEU A 51 -5.98 13.15 -8.72
CA LEU A 51 -4.52 13.14 -8.63
C LEU A 51 -4.02 13.95 -7.43
N SER A 52 -2.70 13.91 -7.19
CA SER A 52 -2.08 14.73 -6.15
C SER A 52 -2.25 16.22 -6.46
N LYS A 53 -2.38 17.04 -5.41
CA LYS A 53 -2.27 18.49 -5.53
C LYS A 53 -0.87 18.95 -5.99
N TYR A 54 0.15 18.10 -5.85
CA TYR A 54 1.54 18.41 -6.17
C TYR A 54 1.95 17.84 -7.52
N GLY A 55 2.55 18.67 -8.37
CA GLY A 55 3.04 18.31 -9.69
C GLY A 55 2.57 19.32 -10.73
N ASP A 56 3.50 19.78 -11.57
CA ASP A 56 3.20 20.83 -12.56
C ASP A 56 2.52 20.27 -13.84
N THR A 57 2.53 18.94 -14.00
CA THR A 57 1.86 18.22 -15.08
C THR A 57 0.96 17.14 -14.52
N THR A 58 0.01 16.65 -15.32
CA THR A 58 -0.88 15.54 -14.97
C THR A 58 -0.08 14.29 -14.59
N GLU A 59 0.98 13.96 -15.33
CA GLU A 59 1.87 12.84 -15.02
C GLU A 59 2.63 13.04 -13.71
N ALA A 60 3.13 14.26 -13.45
CA ALA A 60 3.81 14.55 -12.19
C ALA A 60 2.84 14.47 -11.00
N ALA A 61 1.59 14.94 -11.17
CA ALA A 61 0.54 14.83 -10.19
C ALA A 61 0.11 13.37 -9.91
N TYR A 62 0.15 12.53 -10.94
CA TYR A 62 -0.05 11.09 -10.80
C TYR A 62 1.10 10.45 -10.00
N VAL A 63 2.35 10.67 -10.42
CA VAL A 63 3.52 10.07 -9.75
C VAL A 63 3.65 10.52 -8.30
N ASN A 64 3.50 11.81 -8.02
CA ASN A 64 3.69 12.39 -6.68
C ASN A 64 2.79 11.79 -5.60
N ASN A 65 1.67 11.19 -6.01
CA ASN A 65 0.69 10.63 -5.11
C ASN A 65 1.17 9.33 -4.43
N LEU A 66 1.77 8.42 -5.20
CA LEU A 66 2.30 7.13 -4.72
C LEU A 66 3.82 6.99 -4.99
N ASP A 67 4.57 8.09 -4.90
CA ASP A 67 6.04 8.08 -4.99
C ASP A 67 6.66 7.58 -3.69
N THR A 68 6.81 6.25 -3.56
CA THR A 68 7.39 5.55 -2.40
C THR A 68 6.65 5.91 -1.10
N VAL A 69 5.48 5.31 -0.90
CA VAL A 69 4.56 5.66 0.20
C VAL A 69 4.06 4.44 0.97
N ASN A 70 3.62 4.69 2.21
CA ASN A 70 2.83 3.74 2.97
C ASN A 70 1.33 3.94 2.72
N THR A 71 0.58 2.85 2.71
CA THR A 71 -0.88 2.83 2.83
C THR A 71 -1.28 1.86 3.93
N ALA A 72 -2.56 1.85 4.28
CA ALA A 72 -3.15 0.86 5.16
C ALA A 72 -4.36 0.21 4.48
N SER A 73 -4.70 -1.01 4.91
CA SER A 73 -6.00 -1.59 4.60
C SER A 73 -7.11 -0.65 5.08
N VAL A 74 -8.26 -0.67 4.38
CA VAL A 74 -9.40 0.19 4.71
C VAL A 74 -9.86 -0.04 6.15
N GLU A 75 -9.82 -1.30 6.60
CA GLU A 75 -10.19 -1.74 7.94
C GLU A 75 -9.30 -1.10 9.03
N GLY A 76 -8.07 -0.74 8.69
CA GLY A 76 -7.08 -0.23 9.64
C GLY A 76 -6.61 1.20 9.39
N ALA A 77 -7.20 1.91 8.43
CA ALA A 77 -6.76 3.24 8.01
C ALA A 77 -6.71 4.27 9.17
N LEU A 78 -7.62 4.12 10.14
CA LEU A 78 -7.72 5.00 11.31
C LEU A 78 -6.72 4.67 12.42
N MET A 79 -5.98 3.55 12.33
CA MET A 79 -4.96 3.21 13.31
C MET A 79 -3.92 4.33 13.42
N TYR A 80 -3.40 4.83 12.29
CA TYR A 80 -2.38 5.88 12.29
C TYR A 80 -2.90 7.19 12.90
N VAL A 81 -4.15 7.55 12.59
CA VAL A 81 -4.83 8.72 13.18
C VAL A 81 -4.87 8.58 14.71
N GLN A 82 -5.34 7.43 15.21
CA GLN A 82 -5.53 7.20 16.64
C GLN A 82 -4.21 7.03 17.40
N ALA A 83 -3.30 6.19 16.89
CA ALA A 83 -2.07 5.81 17.56
C ALA A 83 -1.01 6.93 17.58
N GLU A 84 -1.04 7.83 16.59
CA GLU A 84 0.02 8.82 16.39
C GLU A 84 -0.46 10.21 15.96
N GLY A 85 -1.70 10.34 15.47
CA GLY A 85 -2.17 11.55 14.80
C GLY A 85 -2.78 12.61 15.72
N ILE A 86 -3.53 12.16 16.73
CA ILE A 86 -4.52 13.01 17.43
C ILE A 86 -4.25 13.23 18.93
N ASN A 87 -3.33 12.50 19.55
CA ASN A 87 -3.07 12.64 20.98
C ASN A 87 -2.45 14.01 21.28
N VAL A 88 -3.21 14.88 21.96
CA VAL A 88 -2.76 16.25 22.27
C VAL A 88 -1.52 16.29 23.17
N ASN A 89 -1.25 15.22 23.94
CA ASN A 89 -0.04 15.10 24.76
C ASN A 89 1.23 14.85 23.92
N GLU A 90 1.08 14.46 22.65
CA GLU A 90 2.19 14.09 21.74
C GLU A 90 2.30 15.04 20.53
N GLN A 91 1.52 16.13 20.52
CA GLN A 91 1.56 17.12 19.44
C GLN A 91 2.87 17.90 19.44
N SER A 92 3.49 18.01 18.26
CA SER A 92 4.63 18.91 18.04
C SER A 92 4.20 20.37 17.88
N VAL A 93 2.98 20.61 17.37
CA VAL A 93 2.39 21.94 17.19
C VAL A 93 0.97 21.91 17.76
N LYS A 94 0.69 22.89 18.62
CA LYS A 94 -0.62 23.02 19.27
C LYS A 94 -1.73 23.17 18.23
N CYS A 95 -2.84 22.45 18.41
CA CYS A 95 -4.02 22.50 17.53
C CYS A 95 -3.77 22.10 16.08
N GLN A 96 -2.76 21.23 15.87
CA GLN A 96 -2.47 20.62 14.60
C GLN A 96 -2.34 19.10 14.80
N ARG A 97 -3.08 18.30 14.02
CA ARG A 97 -2.82 16.86 13.96
C ARG A 97 -1.43 16.62 13.37
N LYS A 98 -0.74 15.58 13.82
CA LYS A 98 0.59 15.20 13.28
C LYS A 98 0.53 15.17 11.75
N ASN A 99 1.55 15.68 11.06
CA ASN A 99 1.64 15.72 9.60
C ASN A 99 0.43 16.36 8.88
N ASN A 100 -0.33 17.26 9.53
CA ASN A 100 -1.54 17.87 8.98
C ASN A 100 -2.65 16.88 8.62
N MET A 101 -2.71 15.69 9.20
CA MET A 101 -3.73 14.68 8.83
C MET A 101 -5.14 15.28 8.79
N GLN A 102 -5.80 15.19 7.63
CA GLN A 102 -7.12 15.80 7.41
C GLN A 102 -8.04 14.90 6.60
N TYR A 103 -7.50 14.04 5.73
CA TYR A 103 -8.27 13.24 4.80
C TYR A 103 -7.87 11.77 4.85
N VAL A 104 -8.87 10.90 4.73
CA VAL A 104 -8.68 9.50 4.33
C VAL A 104 -8.96 9.40 2.84
N VAL A 105 -7.96 9.04 2.05
CA VAL A 105 -8.07 8.88 0.58
C VAL A 105 -8.14 7.40 0.25
N PHE A 106 -9.11 7.01 -0.57
CA PHE A 106 -9.33 5.62 -0.96
C PHE A 106 -8.82 5.37 -2.37
N TYR A 107 -8.10 4.26 -2.53
CA TYR A 107 -7.45 3.87 -3.76
C TYR A 107 -7.96 2.50 -4.17
N GLU A 108 -8.36 2.33 -5.42
CA GLU A 108 -8.36 1.01 -6.06
C GLU A 108 -7.01 0.85 -6.73
N MET A 109 -6.32 -0.24 -6.42
CA MET A 109 -5.00 -0.56 -6.95
C MET A 109 -5.03 -1.92 -7.64
N THR A 110 -4.29 -2.06 -8.73
CA THR A 110 -3.98 -3.36 -9.32
C THR A 110 -2.53 -3.68 -9.00
N ILE A 111 -2.25 -4.90 -8.54
CA ILE A 111 -0.89 -5.38 -8.22
C ILE A 111 -0.56 -6.61 -9.05
N VAL A 112 0.65 -6.61 -9.60
CA VAL A 112 1.36 -7.77 -10.14
C VAL A 112 2.78 -7.71 -9.59
N GLN A 113 3.13 -8.61 -8.68
CA GLN A 113 4.48 -8.65 -8.12
C GLN A 113 5.48 -9.18 -9.16
N PRO A 114 6.76 -8.75 -9.09
CA PRO A 114 7.82 -9.43 -9.82
C PRO A 114 7.89 -10.91 -9.47
N THR A 115 8.10 -11.76 -10.49
CA THR A 115 8.22 -13.21 -10.30
C THR A 115 9.34 -13.58 -9.33
N TYR A 116 10.46 -12.84 -9.37
CA TYR A 116 11.54 -12.98 -8.41
C TYR A 116 11.12 -12.65 -6.97
N SER A 117 10.27 -11.64 -6.78
CA SER A 117 9.71 -11.31 -5.46
C SER A 117 8.80 -12.42 -4.94
N ILE A 118 7.93 -12.99 -5.79
CA ILE A 118 7.06 -14.12 -5.39
C ILE A 118 7.92 -15.31 -4.95
N LYS A 119 9.01 -15.62 -5.65
CA LYS A 119 9.93 -16.68 -5.24
C LYS A 119 10.67 -16.33 -3.94
N TYR A 120 11.19 -15.12 -3.83
CA TYR A 120 11.96 -14.69 -2.67
C TYR A 120 11.14 -14.73 -1.37
N TYR A 121 9.86 -14.35 -1.45
CA TYR A 121 8.93 -14.35 -0.33
C TYR A 121 7.97 -15.55 -0.31
N GLU A 122 8.30 -16.66 -0.98
CA GLU A 122 7.43 -17.85 -1.08
C GLU A 122 7.00 -18.41 0.29
N ASN A 123 7.83 -18.26 1.33
CA ASN A 123 7.53 -18.69 2.70
C ASN A 123 7.08 -17.55 3.63
N HIS A 124 6.83 -16.37 3.10
CA HIS A 124 6.32 -15.24 3.88
C HIS A 124 4.89 -15.53 4.36
N SER A 125 4.52 -14.97 5.52
CA SER A 125 3.18 -15.18 6.10
C SER A 125 2.06 -14.63 5.22
N LEU A 126 2.37 -13.66 4.34
CA LEU A 126 1.49 -13.15 3.31
C LEU A 126 1.99 -13.63 1.94
N PRO A 127 1.44 -14.72 1.37
CA PRO A 127 2.08 -15.47 0.28
C PRO A 127 2.18 -14.78 -1.10
N GLU A 128 1.75 -13.52 -1.22
CA GLU A 128 1.77 -12.71 -2.45
C GLU A 128 2.42 -11.33 -2.24
N TYR A 129 2.99 -11.08 -1.06
CA TYR A 129 3.53 -9.77 -0.68
C TYR A 129 4.93 -9.95 -0.12
N GLY A 130 5.79 -8.96 -0.33
CA GLY A 130 7.02 -8.88 0.44
C GLY A 130 6.81 -8.29 1.83
N GLU A 131 7.90 -8.05 2.53
CA GLU A 131 7.87 -7.39 3.83
C GLU A 131 7.49 -5.92 3.69
N PHE A 132 6.65 -5.44 4.61
CA PHE A 132 6.39 -4.02 4.78
C PHE A 132 7.70 -3.28 5.11
N VAL A 133 7.98 -2.26 4.30
CA VAL A 133 9.06 -1.30 4.54
C VAL A 133 8.41 0.05 4.82
N ALA A 134 8.65 0.60 6.01
CA ALA A 134 8.20 1.96 6.31
C ALA A 134 8.85 2.96 5.33
N MET A 135 8.04 3.87 4.79
CA MET A 135 8.47 4.89 3.83
C MET A 135 8.17 6.31 4.32
N ASP A 136 9.22 7.12 4.43
CA ASP A 136 9.16 8.52 4.88
C ASP A 136 9.89 9.44 3.87
N GLY A 137 9.25 10.53 3.46
CA GLY A 137 9.86 11.51 2.54
C GLY A 137 10.16 10.98 1.14
N ALA A 138 9.32 10.05 0.65
CA ALA A 138 9.49 9.31 -0.61
C ALA A 138 10.68 8.34 -0.64
N LYS A 139 11.14 7.91 0.55
CA LYS A 139 12.28 7.01 0.73
C LYS A 139 11.89 5.89 1.69
N CYS A 140 12.43 4.69 1.52
CA CYS A 140 12.49 3.69 2.58
C CYS A 140 13.13 4.29 3.83
N THR A 141 12.45 4.20 4.96
CA THR A 141 12.95 4.64 6.26
C THR A 141 14.14 3.78 6.65
N ASN A 142 15.19 4.41 7.18
CA ASN A 142 16.38 3.68 7.63
C ASN A 142 16.06 2.81 8.84
N ALA A 143 16.67 1.63 8.90
CA ALA A 143 16.80 0.82 10.09
C ALA A 143 18.14 1.16 10.78
N GLY A 144 18.10 2.12 11.70
CA GLY A 144 19.32 2.72 12.25
C GLY A 144 19.97 3.66 11.23
N ASP A 145 21.25 3.45 10.94
CA ASP A 145 22.02 4.29 10.00
C ASP A 145 21.93 3.83 8.53
N ASP A 146 21.26 2.70 8.26
CA ASP A 146 21.26 2.04 6.95
C ASP A 146 19.84 1.68 6.49
N LEU A 147 19.66 1.33 5.22
CA LEU A 147 18.40 0.84 4.67
C LEU A 147 18.11 -0.59 5.17
N PRO A 148 16.84 -0.92 5.46
CA PRO A 148 16.47 -2.30 5.77
C PRO A 148 16.75 -3.21 4.57
N LYS A 149 17.11 -4.47 4.84
CA LYS A 149 17.40 -5.48 3.80
C LYS A 149 16.25 -5.60 2.79
N SER A 150 15.01 -5.55 3.25
CA SER A 150 13.80 -5.58 2.43
C SER A 150 13.67 -4.41 1.44
N CYS A 151 14.30 -3.25 1.71
CA CYS A 151 14.40 -2.18 0.73
C CYS A 151 15.57 -2.40 -0.24
N LYS A 152 16.70 -2.94 0.24
CA LYS A 152 17.89 -3.17 -0.60
C LYS A 152 17.62 -4.17 -1.72
N VAL A 153 16.81 -5.19 -1.45
CA VAL A 153 16.45 -6.21 -2.44
C VAL A 153 15.63 -5.68 -3.62
N TYR A 154 15.00 -4.50 -3.51
CA TYR A 154 14.29 -3.91 -4.64
C TYR A 154 15.19 -3.66 -5.86
N TYR A 155 16.49 -3.42 -5.61
CA TYR A 155 17.46 -2.99 -6.63
C TYR A 155 18.82 -3.69 -6.52
N GLY A 156 18.90 -4.78 -5.75
CA GLY A 156 20.18 -5.48 -5.49
C GLY A 156 21.26 -4.60 -4.83
N LEU A 157 20.86 -3.66 -3.96
CA LEU A 157 21.82 -2.76 -3.31
C LEU A 157 22.77 -3.54 -2.39
N ASP A 158 24.02 -3.09 -2.32
CA ASP A 158 25.05 -3.68 -1.46
C ASP A 158 25.25 -5.18 -1.65
N GLY A 159 25.04 -5.67 -2.87
CA GLY A 159 25.20 -7.08 -3.23
C GLY A 159 24.04 -7.97 -2.76
N THR A 160 22.90 -7.41 -2.36
CA THR A 160 21.67 -8.21 -2.18
C THR A 160 21.12 -8.69 -3.53
N MET A 161 20.19 -9.64 -3.50
CA MET A 161 19.44 -10.02 -4.70
C MET A 161 18.63 -8.83 -5.21
N ASP A 162 18.53 -8.69 -6.54
CA ASP A 162 17.61 -7.76 -7.18
C ASP A 162 16.32 -8.50 -7.55
N ILE A 163 15.32 -8.40 -6.67
CA ILE A 163 14.02 -9.06 -6.87
C ILE A 163 12.99 -8.14 -7.52
N GLY A 164 13.39 -6.92 -7.88
CA GLY A 164 12.51 -5.86 -8.35
C GLY A 164 11.71 -5.16 -7.24
N PRO A 165 11.18 -3.95 -7.51
CA PRO A 165 10.34 -3.23 -6.56
C PRO A 165 9.04 -3.98 -6.33
N ASN A 166 8.80 -4.44 -5.12
CA ASN A 166 7.60 -5.21 -4.79
C ASN A 166 6.72 -4.49 -3.76
N VAL A 167 5.40 -4.67 -3.83
CA VAL A 167 4.50 -4.20 -2.77
C VAL A 167 4.70 -5.10 -1.56
N GLY A 168 4.98 -4.51 -0.40
CA GLY A 168 5.22 -5.23 0.85
C GLY A 168 4.17 -4.91 1.89
N CYS A 169 3.62 -5.92 2.57
CA CYS A 169 2.56 -5.72 3.57
C CYS A 169 2.80 -6.58 4.81
N ASN A 170 2.49 -6.03 5.99
CA ASN A 170 2.53 -6.75 7.26
C ASN A 170 1.26 -6.48 8.08
N PRO A 171 0.81 -7.45 8.90
CA PRO A 171 -0.27 -7.22 9.84
C PRO A 171 0.12 -6.18 10.89
N GLN A 172 -0.80 -5.27 11.19
CA GLN A 172 -0.64 -4.18 12.16
C GLN A 172 -1.81 -4.08 13.14
N GLY A 173 -2.70 -5.08 13.16
CA GLY A 173 -3.94 -5.01 13.92
C GLY A 173 -3.81 -5.18 15.43
N SER A 174 -2.61 -5.46 15.94
CA SER A 174 -2.36 -5.75 17.36
C SER A 174 -1.67 -4.61 18.11
N ASP A 175 -1.46 -3.43 17.50
CA ASP A 175 -0.86 -2.30 18.22
C ASP A 175 -1.75 -1.92 19.42
N PRO A 176 -1.22 -1.95 20.65
CA PRO A 176 -2.04 -1.78 21.85
C PRO A 176 -2.62 -0.36 21.99
N ARG A 177 -2.09 0.63 21.28
CA ARG A 177 -2.62 2.01 21.24
C ARG A 177 -3.89 2.10 20.40
N ALA A 178 -3.99 1.25 19.38
CA ALA A 178 -5.07 1.24 18.40
C ALA A 178 -5.20 -0.14 17.73
N PRO A 179 -5.71 -1.15 18.43
CA PRO A 179 -5.84 -2.48 17.87
C PRO A 179 -7.02 -2.51 16.89
N TYR A 180 -6.76 -2.24 15.61
CA TYR A 180 -7.72 -2.37 14.52
C TYR A 180 -7.60 -3.78 13.94
N PRO A 181 -8.58 -4.68 14.16
CA PRO A 181 -8.49 -6.04 13.63
C PRO A 181 -8.35 -6.00 12.11
N ASP A 182 -7.61 -6.98 11.59
CA ASP A 182 -7.36 -7.14 10.15
C ASP A 182 -6.70 -5.94 9.45
N ASN A 183 -6.04 -5.07 10.23
CA ASN A 183 -5.23 -4.00 9.70
C ASN A 183 -3.94 -4.56 9.07
N TYR A 184 -3.64 -4.11 7.87
CA TYR A 184 -2.37 -4.29 7.19
C TYR A 184 -1.78 -2.93 6.84
N TRP A 185 -0.51 -2.73 7.12
CA TRP A 185 0.23 -1.63 6.50
C TRP A 185 1.01 -2.15 5.33
N CYS A 186 0.96 -1.39 4.25
CA CYS A 186 1.53 -1.76 2.97
C CYS A 186 2.45 -0.65 2.48
N SER A 187 3.51 -1.06 1.79
CA SER A 187 4.58 -0.23 1.27
C SER A 187 4.58 -0.35 -0.25
N PHE A 188 4.54 0.82 -0.91
CA PHE A 188 4.42 0.94 -2.35
C PHE A 188 5.67 1.67 -2.88
N PRO A 189 6.75 0.94 -3.18
CA PRO A 189 8.00 1.55 -3.63
C PRO A 189 7.87 2.04 -5.09
N ASN A 190 8.19 3.30 -5.31
CA ASN A 190 8.42 3.84 -6.65
C ASN A 190 9.93 4.00 -6.92
N SER A 191 10.29 4.45 -8.12
CA SER A 191 11.68 4.62 -8.55
C SER A 191 12.52 5.31 -7.49
N CYS A 192 13.76 4.86 -7.36
CA CYS A 192 14.71 5.41 -6.39
C CYS A 192 14.23 5.38 -4.94
N ALA A 193 13.58 4.29 -4.50
CA ALA A 193 13.07 4.17 -3.13
C ALA A 193 14.14 4.34 -2.02
N GLN A 194 15.43 4.29 -2.35
CA GLN A 194 16.56 4.56 -1.47
C GLN A 194 16.94 6.04 -1.31
N LYS A 195 16.28 6.96 -2.03
CA LYS A 195 16.59 8.40 -2.01
C LYS A 195 15.40 9.23 -1.55
N TYR A 196 15.65 10.36 -0.90
CA TYR A 196 14.59 11.32 -0.59
C TYR A 196 14.06 11.95 -1.87
N ARG A 197 12.82 12.45 -1.83
CA ARG A 197 12.14 13.06 -2.99
C ARG A 197 13.01 14.05 -3.77
N ALA A 198 13.71 14.95 -3.07
CA ALA A 198 14.54 15.98 -3.70
C ALA A 198 15.79 15.43 -4.43
N GLU A 199 16.17 14.18 -4.16
CA GLU A 199 17.36 13.52 -4.72
C GLU A 199 17.01 12.53 -5.85
N LYS A 200 15.72 12.36 -6.17
CA LYS A 200 15.26 11.47 -7.25
C LYS A 200 15.37 12.17 -8.61
N THR A 201 16.56 12.12 -9.20
CA THR A 201 16.83 12.70 -10.53
C THR A 201 16.41 11.77 -11.68
N ALA A 202 16.41 12.30 -12.91
CA ALA A 202 16.16 11.49 -14.11
C ALA A 202 17.18 10.34 -14.28
N GLU A 203 18.45 10.58 -13.95
CA GLU A 203 19.49 9.55 -13.95
C GLU A 203 19.15 8.44 -12.95
N CYS A 204 18.67 8.82 -11.76
CA CYS A 204 18.25 7.86 -10.76
C CYS A 204 17.07 7.02 -11.25
N TRP A 205 16.04 7.65 -11.84
CA TRP A 205 14.87 6.95 -12.36
C TRP A 205 15.23 5.94 -13.46
N ASN A 206 16.19 6.29 -14.31
CA ASN A 206 16.67 5.39 -15.36
C ASN A 206 17.51 4.23 -14.81
N GLN A 207 18.13 4.40 -13.63
CA GLN A 207 18.95 3.37 -13.00
C GLN A 207 18.11 2.44 -12.10
N TYR A 208 17.11 2.98 -11.42
CA TYR A 208 16.32 2.28 -10.41
C TYR A 208 14.83 2.43 -10.73
N ASN A 209 14.30 1.48 -11.48
CA ASN A 209 12.90 1.43 -11.88
C ASN A 209 11.95 1.41 -10.67
N GLY A 210 10.70 1.82 -10.90
CA GLY A 210 9.70 1.93 -9.85
C GLY A 210 8.64 0.85 -9.93
N GLY A 211 7.93 0.64 -8.82
CA GLY A 211 6.73 -0.19 -8.84
C GLY A 211 5.53 0.52 -9.46
N LEU A 212 5.44 1.86 -9.42
CA LEU A 212 4.30 2.58 -9.97
C LEU A 212 4.35 2.61 -11.51
N CYS A 213 3.34 2.05 -12.15
CA CYS A 213 3.16 2.12 -13.59
C CYS A 213 2.91 3.55 -14.06
N SER A 214 3.25 3.84 -15.31
CA SER A 214 2.82 5.10 -15.95
C SER A 214 1.29 5.22 -15.96
N MET A 215 0.78 6.46 -15.94
CA MET A 215 -0.66 6.71 -15.91
C MET A 215 -1.38 6.00 -17.07
N GLY A 216 -2.39 5.20 -16.75
CA GLY A 216 -3.16 4.41 -17.72
C GLY A 216 -2.55 3.05 -18.11
N VAL A 217 -1.35 2.73 -17.63
CA VAL A 217 -0.68 1.44 -17.88
C VAL A 217 -1.03 0.45 -16.77
N GLN A 218 -1.31 -0.81 -17.14
CA GLN A 218 -1.53 -1.90 -16.19
C GLN A 218 -0.19 -2.54 -15.80
N PRO A 219 -0.03 -2.99 -14.55
CA PRO A 219 1.18 -3.68 -14.11
C PRO A 219 1.33 -5.04 -14.79
N ASP A 220 2.59 -5.40 -15.04
CA ASP A 220 3.03 -6.68 -15.61
C ASP A 220 4.00 -7.43 -14.69
N GLY A 221 4.46 -6.79 -13.61
CA GLY A 221 5.46 -7.33 -12.68
C GLY A 221 6.89 -7.28 -13.21
N GLU A 222 7.11 -6.72 -14.40
CA GLU A 222 8.44 -6.60 -15.02
C GLU A 222 8.82 -5.13 -15.19
N THR A 223 7.98 -4.39 -15.90
CA THR A 223 8.14 -2.95 -16.13
C THR A 223 7.69 -2.16 -14.91
N CYS A 224 6.60 -2.60 -14.29
CA CYS A 224 6.03 -2.01 -13.08
C CYS A 224 5.12 -2.99 -12.34
N THR A 225 4.94 -2.72 -11.05
CA THR A 225 4.35 -3.64 -10.08
C THR A 225 2.91 -3.30 -9.73
N TYR A 226 2.55 -2.02 -9.77
CA TYR A 226 1.22 -1.57 -9.40
C TYR A 226 0.76 -0.36 -10.18
N SER A 227 -0.54 -0.27 -10.39
CA SER A 227 -1.22 0.94 -10.84
C SER A 227 -2.34 1.29 -9.86
N TYR A 228 -2.80 2.53 -9.90
CA TYR A 228 -3.87 2.98 -9.02
C TYR A 228 -4.85 3.92 -9.72
N LYS A 229 -6.05 4.00 -9.15
CA LYS A 229 -6.97 5.13 -9.28
C LYS A 229 -7.46 5.53 -7.89
N ILE A 230 -7.55 6.83 -7.61
CA ILE A 230 -8.24 7.31 -6.41
C ILE A 230 -9.74 7.25 -6.65
N LEU A 231 -10.47 6.61 -5.74
CA LEU A 231 -11.93 6.53 -5.77
C LEU A 231 -12.58 7.79 -5.19
N GLY A 232 -11.92 8.44 -4.25
CA GLY A 232 -12.37 9.64 -3.56
C GLY A 232 -11.70 9.79 -2.21
N TYR A 233 -12.26 10.64 -1.36
CA TYR A 233 -11.70 10.93 -0.05
C TYR A 233 -12.79 11.30 0.96
N LEU A 234 -12.44 11.21 2.24
CA LEU A 234 -13.29 11.57 3.37
C LEU A 234 -12.53 12.55 4.27
N ASN A 235 -13.17 13.63 4.68
CA ASN A 235 -12.62 14.55 5.67
C ASN A 235 -12.77 13.94 7.07
N ILE A 236 -11.66 13.87 7.82
CA ILE A 236 -11.63 13.31 9.18
C ILE A 236 -12.52 14.12 10.13
N ASP A 237 -12.58 15.44 10.01
CA ASP A 237 -13.40 16.28 10.90
C ASP A 237 -14.90 15.98 10.77
N ASP A 238 -15.35 15.64 9.55
CA ASP A 238 -16.71 15.20 9.29
C ASP A 238 -16.97 13.80 9.87
N LEU A 239 -16.01 12.90 9.69
CA LEU A 239 -16.07 11.52 10.20
C LEU A 239 -16.18 11.49 11.73
N VAL A 240 -15.31 12.23 12.42
CA VAL A 240 -15.26 12.20 13.90
C VAL A 240 -16.32 13.09 14.53
N GLY A 241 -17.04 13.87 13.72
CA GLY A 241 -18.17 14.70 14.15
C GLY A 241 -17.80 16.10 14.63
N ILE A 242 -16.57 16.56 14.44
CA ILE A 242 -16.15 17.93 14.78
C ILE A 242 -17.01 18.96 14.05
N THR A 243 -17.35 18.71 12.77
CA THR A 243 -18.22 19.62 12.02
C THR A 243 -19.65 19.66 12.52
N LYS A 244 -20.15 18.53 13.05
CA LYS A 244 -21.46 18.45 13.73
C LYS A 244 -21.49 19.17 15.07
N MET A 245 -20.32 19.39 15.69
CA MET A 245 -20.18 20.19 16.91
C MET A 245 -20.17 21.70 16.63
N GLY A 246 -20.30 22.12 15.36
CA GLY A 246 -20.37 23.54 14.97
C GLY A 246 -19.03 24.18 14.63
N HIS A 247 -17.97 23.39 14.44
CA HIS A 247 -16.65 23.88 14.07
C HIS A 247 -16.35 23.57 12.59
N SER A 248 -15.67 24.47 11.88
CA SER A 248 -15.30 24.25 10.47
C SER A 248 -14.22 23.19 10.29
N ASN A 249 -13.35 23.00 11.29
CA ASN A 249 -12.25 22.04 11.27
C ASN A 249 -11.68 21.79 12.68
N TYR A 250 -10.76 20.83 12.79
CA TYR A 250 -10.04 20.52 14.03
C TYR A 250 -9.35 21.71 14.67
N GLN A 251 -8.70 22.57 13.86
CA GLN A 251 -7.98 23.73 14.38
C GLN A 251 -8.93 24.65 15.16
N GLN A 252 -10.08 25.01 14.58
CA GLN A 252 -11.07 25.85 15.25
C GLN A 252 -11.64 25.18 16.50
N PHE A 253 -11.92 23.87 16.44
CA PHE A 253 -12.37 23.10 17.60
C PHE A 253 -11.36 23.17 18.75
N CYS A 254 -10.09 22.89 18.46
CA CYS A 254 -9.02 22.94 19.46
C CYS A 254 -8.77 24.35 20.02
N GLU A 255 -8.73 25.38 19.17
CA GLU A 255 -8.53 26.77 19.59
C GLU A 255 -9.67 27.28 20.50
N SER A 256 -10.88 26.75 20.33
CA SER A 256 -12.02 27.01 21.22
C SER A 256 -11.99 26.24 22.55
N GLY A 257 -10.94 25.45 22.80
CA GLY A 257 -10.77 24.63 24.01
C GLY A 257 -11.23 23.17 23.85
N GLY A 258 -11.61 22.76 22.65
CA GLY A 258 -11.98 21.37 22.33
C GLY A 258 -10.79 20.42 22.43
N ILE A 259 -11.06 19.19 22.88
CA ILE A 259 -10.05 18.12 22.96
C ILE A 259 -10.59 16.92 22.19
N GLU A 260 -9.95 16.62 21.05
CA GLU A 260 -10.30 15.45 20.24
C GLU A 260 -9.89 14.16 20.96
N PHE A 261 -8.63 14.08 21.39
CA PHE A 261 -8.10 12.94 22.09
C PHE A 261 -6.92 13.34 22.99
N LYS A 262 -7.03 13.03 24.28
CA LYS A 262 -6.00 13.23 25.28
C LYS A 262 -5.83 11.95 26.08
N ALA A 263 -4.67 11.33 25.94
CA ALA A 263 -4.36 10.11 26.64
C ALA A 263 -2.89 10.04 27.03
N ARG A 264 -2.61 9.23 28.06
CA ARG A 264 -1.26 8.85 28.44
C ARG A 264 -0.92 7.52 27.78
N ASN A 265 0.15 7.49 26.99
CA ASN A 265 0.69 6.24 26.46
C ASN A 265 1.40 5.47 27.58
N THR A 266 1.00 4.23 27.83
CA THR A 266 1.55 3.38 28.90
C THR A 266 2.59 2.37 28.39
N GLY A 267 2.86 2.33 27.08
CA GLY A 267 3.59 1.25 26.42
C GLY A 267 2.74 -0.01 26.18
N HIS A 268 1.60 -0.13 26.87
CA HIS A 268 0.61 -1.20 26.70
C HIS A 268 -0.75 -0.66 26.24
N GLY A 269 -0.76 0.53 25.64
CA GLY A 269 -1.94 1.21 25.12
C GLY A 269 -2.14 2.60 25.71
N PHE A 270 -3.35 3.12 25.57
CA PHE A 270 -3.72 4.45 26.05
C PHE A 270 -4.59 4.41 27.31
N GLU A 271 -4.19 5.16 28.33
CA GLU A 271 -5.08 5.58 29.41
C GLU A 271 -5.72 6.92 29.01
N VAL A 272 -7.00 6.89 28.67
CA VAL A 272 -7.71 8.07 28.15
C VAL A 272 -8.13 9.00 29.28
N GLU A 273 -7.70 10.25 29.20
CA GLU A 273 -8.12 11.32 30.11
C GLU A 273 -9.38 12.01 29.59
N GLN A 274 -9.40 12.31 28.28
CA GLN A 274 -10.51 12.99 27.62
C GLN A 274 -10.50 12.65 26.13
N CYS A 275 -11.68 12.42 25.55
CA CYS A 275 -11.82 12.27 24.10
C CYS A 275 -13.25 12.61 23.67
N ILE A 276 -13.42 12.91 22.38
CA ILE A 276 -14.75 12.95 21.76
C ILE A 276 -15.32 11.54 21.64
N ASP A 277 -16.65 11.44 21.52
CA ASP A 277 -17.38 10.16 21.51
C ASP A 277 -16.85 9.16 20.48
N PHE A 278 -16.43 9.65 19.31
CA PHE A 278 -15.88 8.82 18.25
C PHE A 278 -14.68 8.00 18.73
N TRP A 279 -13.82 8.51 19.62
CA TRP A 279 -12.56 7.87 20.06
C TRP A 279 -12.65 7.10 21.39
N LYS A 280 -13.85 6.93 21.96
CA LYS A 280 -14.04 6.16 23.23
C LYS A 280 -13.64 4.69 23.11
N ASN A 281 -12.95 4.15 24.12
CA ASN A 281 -12.42 2.78 24.13
C ASN A 281 -11.41 2.53 22.99
N PRO A 282 -10.27 3.25 22.96
CA PRO A 282 -9.30 3.14 21.87
C PRO A 282 -8.61 1.75 21.83
N GLY A 283 -8.48 1.08 22.98
CA GLY A 283 -7.91 -0.27 23.08
C GLY A 283 -8.89 -1.42 22.77
N ASP A 284 -10.16 -1.13 22.45
CA ASP A 284 -11.16 -2.14 22.15
C ASP A 284 -11.25 -2.42 20.64
N GLN A 285 -10.99 -3.67 20.24
CA GLN A 285 -10.99 -4.08 18.84
C GLN A 285 -12.36 -3.93 18.16
N ALA A 286 -13.46 -4.18 18.87
CA ALA A 286 -14.80 -4.04 18.31
C ALA A 286 -15.16 -2.56 18.11
N ALA A 287 -14.74 -1.68 19.03
CA ALA A 287 -14.89 -0.24 18.86
C ALA A 287 -14.10 0.27 17.64
N ASN A 288 -12.87 -0.21 17.46
CA ASN A 288 -12.02 0.13 16.31
C ASN A 288 -12.60 -0.39 14.98
N ALA A 289 -13.04 -1.65 14.94
CA ALA A 289 -13.73 -2.21 13.77
C ALA A 289 -15.00 -1.41 13.43
N ASN A 290 -15.77 -0.99 14.44
CA ASN A 290 -16.96 -0.17 14.24
C ASN A 290 -16.63 1.25 13.70
N ARG A 291 -15.49 1.84 14.07
CA ARG A 291 -15.01 3.10 13.48
C ARG A 291 -14.70 2.95 11.99
N ALA A 292 -13.99 1.88 11.63
CA ALA A 292 -13.69 1.58 10.23
C ALA A 292 -14.98 1.34 9.42
N ALA A 293 -15.95 0.62 9.99
CA ALA A 293 -17.26 0.43 9.37
C ALA A 293 -18.03 1.75 9.19
N GLN A 294 -18.02 2.65 10.18
CA GLN A 294 -18.61 3.99 10.05
C GLN A 294 -17.93 4.83 8.98
N MET A 295 -16.60 4.76 8.88
CA MET A 295 -15.82 5.44 7.83
C MET A 295 -16.24 4.96 6.44
N VAL A 296 -16.31 3.65 6.23
CA VAL A 296 -16.74 3.05 4.96
C VAL A 296 -18.19 3.43 4.64
N ALA A 297 -19.10 3.34 5.61
CA ALA A 297 -20.51 3.67 5.42
C ALA A 297 -20.69 5.15 5.03
N MET A 298 -20.00 6.06 5.73
CA MET A 298 -20.05 7.48 5.43
C MET A 298 -19.49 7.79 4.04
N TYR A 299 -18.33 7.22 3.68
CA TYR A 299 -17.76 7.39 2.35
C TYR A 299 -18.69 6.90 1.24
N ASN A 300 -19.23 5.68 1.37
CA ASN A 300 -20.13 5.12 0.37
C ASN A 300 -21.44 5.89 0.26
N GLN A 301 -21.97 6.42 1.37
CA GLN A 301 -23.12 7.33 1.33
C GLN A 301 -22.80 8.62 0.57
N MET A 302 -21.62 9.21 0.80
CA MET A 302 -21.17 10.43 0.11
C MET A 302 -20.93 10.21 -1.38
N ALA A 303 -20.32 9.08 -1.76
CA ALA A 303 -20.08 8.75 -3.15
C ALA A 303 -21.37 8.35 -3.89
N GLY A 304 -22.32 7.71 -3.19
CA GLY A 304 -23.58 7.23 -3.77
C GLY A 304 -24.71 8.26 -3.87
N ASN A 305 -24.65 9.36 -3.11
CA ASN A 305 -25.76 10.33 -3.03
C ASN A 305 -25.79 11.39 -4.16
N GLY A 306 -24.83 11.35 -5.10
CA GLY A 306 -24.75 12.27 -6.23
C GLY A 306 -24.25 13.68 -5.89
N THR A 307 -23.95 14.00 -4.63
CA THR A 307 -23.43 15.31 -4.20
C THR A 307 -21.90 15.39 -4.29
N SER A 308 -21.21 14.25 -4.19
CA SER A 308 -19.76 14.17 -4.35
C SER A 308 -19.41 13.86 -5.79
N THR A 309 -19.36 14.89 -6.64
CA THR A 309 -19.05 14.75 -8.07
C THR A 309 -17.72 13.99 -8.24
N ASN A 310 -17.70 12.99 -9.12
CA ASN A 310 -16.54 12.16 -9.46
C ASN A 310 -16.04 11.19 -8.38
N MET A 311 -16.65 11.12 -7.19
CA MET A 311 -16.35 10.04 -6.24
C MET A 311 -17.07 8.74 -6.66
N THR A 312 -16.40 7.60 -6.49
CA THR A 312 -16.98 6.28 -6.78
C THR A 312 -17.09 5.46 -5.50
N PRO A 313 -18.23 4.82 -5.21
CA PRO A 313 -18.36 3.94 -4.04
C PRO A 313 -17.29 2.84 -4.03
N LEU A 314 -16.89 2.40 -2.83
CA LEU A 314 -16.05 1.22 -2.71
C LEU A 314 -16.82 -0.01 -3.22
N PRO A 315 -16.17 -0.94 -3.94
CA PRO A 315 -16.80 -2.21 -4.31
C PRO A 315 -17.18 -2.99 -3.04
N SER A 316 -18.22 -3.83 -3.09
CA SER A 316 -18.41 -4.79 -2.00
C SER A 316 -17.23 -5.76 -1.96
N VAL A 317 -16.85 -6.21 -0.75
CA VAL A 317 -15.79 -7.22 -0.57
C VAL A 317 -16.10 -8.48 -1.39
N GLU A 318 -17.36 -8.89 -1.46
CA GLU A 318 -17.79 -10.03 -2.28
C GLU A 318 -17.53 -9.82 -3.78
N THR A 319 -17.90 -8.66 -4.33
CA THR A 319 -17.63 -8.32 -5.74
C THR A 319 -16.13 -8.27 -6.01
N LEU A 320 -15.36 -7.69 -5.09
CA LEU A 320 -13.91 -7.58 -5.21
C LEU A 320 -13.24 -8.97 -5.18
N THR A 321 -13.62 -9.82 -4.21
CA THR A 321 -13.13 -11.21 -4.10
C THR A 321 -13.50 -12.03 -5.33
N ALA A 322 -14.71 -11.88 -5.86
CA ALA A 322 -15.15 -12.61 -7.06
C ALA A 322 -14.40 -12.19 -8.34
N ALA A 323 -13.98 -10.92 -8.41
CA ALA A 323 -13.23 -10.39 -9.55
C ALA A 323 -11.73 -10.74 -9.53
N ASN A 324 -11.21 -11.17 -8.37
CA ASN A 324 -9.79 -11.49 -8.18
C ASN A 324 -9.48 -12.97 -8.46
N PRO A 325 -8.22 -13.28 -8.85
CA PRO A 325 -7.78 -14.65 -9.03
C PRO A 325 -7.81 -15.43 -7.71
N LYS A 326 -7.99 -16.74 -7.80
CA LYS A 326 -7.86 -17.63 -6.65
C LYS A 326 -6.42 -17.61 -6.13
N CYS A 327 -6.24 -17.68 -4.82
CA CYS A 327 -4.92 -17.58 -4.20
C CYS A 327 -3.91 -18.63 -4.70
N TYR A 328 -4.35 -19.85 -5.02
CA TYR A 328 -3.47 -20.90 -5.54
C TYR A 328 -2.86 -20.57 -6.92
N GLN A 329 -3.42 -19.61 -7.66
CA GLN A 329 -2.90 -19.20 -8.97
C GLN A 329 -1.65 -18.33 -8.83
N ASN A 330 -1.50 -17.67 -7.68
CA ASN A 330 -0.47 -16.67 -7.41
C ASN A 330 0.52 -17.08 -6.32
N SER A 331 0.22 -18.15 -5.56
CA SER A 331 1.05 -18.59 -4.44
C SER A 331 1.21 -20.11 -4.40
N ALA A 332 2.47 -20.56 -4.35
CA ALA A 332 2.83 -21.95 -4.11
C ALA A 332 2.29 -22.46 -2.76
N THR A 333 2.38 -21.66 -1.69
CA THR A 333 1.84 -22.01 -0.37
C THR A 333 0.35 -22.31 -0.45
N CYS A 334 -0.41 -21.46 -1.14
CA CYS A 334 -1.85 -21.66 -1.30
C CYS A 334 -2.20 -22.80 -2.27
N ALA A 335 -1.36 -23.06 -3.27
CA ALA A 335 -1.53 -24.19 -4.16
C ALA A 335 -1.35 -25.55 -3.45
N HIS A 336 -0.46 -25.60 -2.45
CA HIS A 336 -0.21 -26.81 -1.67
C HIS A 336 -1.01 -26.90 -0.36
N ALA A 337 -1.80 -25.88 -0.02
CA ALA A 337 -2.58 -25.86 1.22
C ALA A 337 -3.72 -26.88 1.19
N GLN A 338 -3.79 -27.76 2.21
CA GLN A 338 -4.79 -28.83 2.31
C GLN A 338 -6.24 -28.32 2.21
N PHE A 339 -6.54 -27.19 2.86
CA PHE A 339 -7.85 -26.56 2.84
C PHE A 339 -7.90 -25.35 1.91
N GLY A 340 -6.85 -25.11 1.13
CA GLY A 340 -6.71 -23.92 0.30
C GLY A 340 -6.48 -22.64 1.07
N CYS A 341 -6.67 -21.53 0.37
CA CYS A 341 -6.58 -20.18 0.90
C CYS A 341 -7.83 -19.38 0.53
N SER A 342 -8.06 -18.28 1.24
CA SER A 342 -9.15 -17.35 0.99
C SER A 342 -8.64 -15.92 0.77
N ARG A 343 -9.41 -15.14 0.01
CA ARG A 343 -9.32 -13.67 -0.02
C ARG A 343 -10.52 -13.08 0.68
N SER A 344 -10.27 -12.14 1.57
CA SER A 344 -11.30 -11.39 2.28
C SER A 344 -10.91 -9.92 2.36
N LEU A 345 -11.84 -9.11 2.87
CA LEU A 345 -11.63 -7.70 3.19
C LEU A 345 -11.22 -6.83 1.98
N TYR A 346 -10.95 -5.55 2.19
CA TYR A 346 -10.57 -4.64 1.12
C TYR A 346 -9.14 -4.86 0.61
N SER A 347 -8.24 -5.34 1.49
CA SER A 347 -6.84 -5.62 1.14
C SER A 347 -6.68 -6.86 0.25
N GLN A 348 -7.66 -7.78 0.25
CA GLN A 348 -7.67 -8.99 -0.58
C GLN A 348 -6.44 -9.88 -0.40
N VAL A 349 -5.78 -9.77 0.76
CA VAL A 349 -4.61 -10.58 1.12
C VAL A 349 -5.04 -12.05 1.21
N CYS A 350 -4.27 -12.93 0.58
CA CYS A 350 -4.47 -14.36 0.69
C CYS A 350 -4.09 -14.88 2.09
N GLN A 351 -5.01 -15.62 2.71
CA GLN A 351 -4.80 -16.27 3.99
C GLN A 351 -5.05 -17.77 3.85
N MET A 352 -4.13 -18.57 4.39
CA MET A 352 -4.29 -20.02 4.42
C MET A 352 -5.40 -20.44 5.39
N CYS A 353 -6.27 -21.33 4.94
CA CYS A 353 -7.37 -21.82 5.75
C CYS A 353 -6.91 -22.94 6.68
N SER A 354 -7.34 -22.89 7.95
CA SER A 354 -7.08 -23.93 8.95
C SER A 354 -8.07 -25.09 8.90
N SER A 355 -9.19 -24.93 8.20
CA SER A 355 -10.22 -25.95 7.97
C SER A 355 -10.96 -25.68 6.67
N GLN A 356 -11.69 -26.67 6.17
CA GLN A 356 -12.62 -26.47 5.05
C GLN A 356 -13.71 -25.47 5.42
N GLY A 357 -14.04 -24.55 4.51
CA GLY A 357 -15.00 -23.48 4.77
C GLY A 357 -15.34 -22.67 3.52
N ALA A 358 -16.32 -21.79 3.63
CA ALA A 358 -16.70 -20.89 2.55
C ALA A 358 -15.53 -19.96 2.19
N GLY A 359 -15.21 -19.86 0.89
CA GLY A 359 -14.10 -19.04 0.39
C GLY A 359 -12.70 -19.65 0.55
N CYS A 360 -12.58 -20.83 1.17
CA CYS A 360 -11.33 -21.58 1.26
C CYS A 360 -11.15 -22.45 0.01
N ASP A 361 -10.52 -21.88 -1.01
CA ASP A 361 -10.39 -22.50 -2.32
C ASP A 361 -9.06 -23.27 -2.42
N ALA A 362 -9.13 -24.60 -2.38
CA ALA A 362 -7.98 -25.47 -2.66
C ALA A 362 -7.70 -25.54 -4.16
N ALA A 363 -6.44 -25.75 -4.53
CA ALA A 363 -6.06 -26.00 -5.91
C ALA A 363 -6.77 -27.28 -6.44
N PRO A 364 -7.30 -27.26 -7.69
CA PRO A 364 -7.75 -28.47 -8.35
C PRO A 364 -6.65 -29.53 -8.42
N ALA A 365 -7.01 -30.82 -8.43
CA ALA A 365 -6.04 -31.92 -8.40
C ALA A 365 -5.10 -31.96 -9.62
N ASP A 366 -5.53 -31.36 -10.74
CA ASP A 366 -4.78 -31.22 -11.99
C ASP A 366 -3.98 -29.91 -12.09
N PHE A 367 -4.10 -29.01 -11.11
CA PHE A 367 -3.33 -27.78 -11.05
C PHE A 367 -1.96 -28.01 -10.40
N SER A 368 -0.92 -27.41 -10.98
CA SER A 368 0.42 -27.35 -10.39
C SER A 368 0.95 -25.93 -10.50
N PHE A 369 1.38 -25.37 -9.37
CA PHE A 369 2.06 -24.08 -9.36
C PHE A 369 3.47 -24.24 -9.96
N PRO A 370 3.91 -23.36 -10.87
CA PRO A 370 5.21 -23.49 -11.50
C PRO A 370 6.34 -23.37 -10.48
N THR A 371 7.45 -24.05 -10.75
CA THR A 371 8.66 -23.85 -9.97
C THR A 371 9.32 -22.55 -10.40
N LEU A 372 9.34 -21.56 -9.51
CA LEU A 372 10.01 -20.28 -9.74
C LEU A 372 11.47 -20.33 -9.26
N SER A 373 12.30 -19.50 -9.86
CA SER A 373 13.73 -19.33 -9.63
C SER A 373 14.03 -17.91 -9.13
N LEU A 374 15.14 -17.77 -8.40
CA LEU A 374 15.67 -16.48 -7.96
C LEU A 374 16.52 -15.84 -9.07
N PRO A 375 16.82 -14.54 -8.99
CA PRO A 375 17.65 -13.86 -9.97
C PRO A 375 19.03 -14.54 -10.15
N PRO A 376 19.62 -14.54 -11.36
CA PRO A 376 20.96 -15.07 -11.59
C PRO A 376 22.02 -14.40 -10.69
N GLY A 377 22.95 -15.18 -10.15
CA GLY A 377 24.01 -14.67 -9.26
C GLY A 377 23.65 -14.66 -7.77
N SER A 378 22.46 -15.13 -7.41
CA SER A 378 22.06 -15.43 -6.03
C SER A 378 22.74 -16.72 -5.56
N MET A 379 23.83 -16.63 -4.79
CA MET A 379 24.41 -17.77 -4.06
C MET A 379 23.88 -17.87 -2.65
#